data_AF-A0A8J7YUQ0-F1
#
_entry.id   AF-A0A8J7YUQ0-F1
#
_cell.length_a   1.000
_cell.length_b   1.000
_cell.length_c   1.000
_cell.angle_alpha   90.00
_cell.angle_beta   90.00
_cell.angle_gamma   90.00
#
_symmetry.space_group_name_H-M   'P 1'
#
loop_
_entity.id
_entity.type
_entity.pdbx_description
1 polymer ?
#
loop_
_entity_poly.entity_id
_entity_poly.type
_entity_poly.pdbx_seq_one_letter_code
_entity_poly.pdbx_strand_id
1 'polypeptide(L)'
;MSEGDGEIERQKKEIERMQNEFRQYKDRVRENEKRAKEKTKKEFMKNLLETLDNLYVVINGDTQGKSEDVKMTYDGLIRAFNIEVISPTHGQCIDEIKHAAIDTITNPNYPENTIVYTVRRGYCFDNEVIRPAEVVVFVGGKQVKKNEETHKEMPEKKSIFDKFFSIISNFDYIVNITFKVIFKDKIRRLEEKINCLIIREREITGKEYSLKKEFEDINKREGNLLFIEQEIVKKEGILTKMLEELKQREENLMIKEQEITEKENLLKDEFEELKQKGENLMIKEQEITEKENLLKDEFEELKQNGEKTEKISDYDIIKSYEQENINKKFEIMVNKKFEIMAFVEESRNIKNEVSQLRQGNSGKEG
;
A
#
# COMPACT_ATOMS: atom_id res chain seq x y z
N MET A 1 -36.66 21.49 -11.72
CA MET A 1 -35.41 20.79 -12.02
C MET A 1 -35.70 19.32 -11.84
N SER A 2 -35.39 18.50 -12.85
CA SER A 2 -35.72 17.07 -12.86
C SER A 2 -34.93 16.34 -11.77
N GLU A 3 -35.48 15.29 -11.14
CA GLU A 3 -34.77 14.46 -10.16
C GLU A 3 -33.43 13.93 -10.72
N GLY A 4 -33.34 13.71 -12.03
CA GLY A 4 -32.11 13.31 -12.71
C GLY A 4 -31.01 14.39 -12.72
N ASP A 5 -31.36 15.68 -12.75
CA ASP A 5 -30.37 16.77 -12.75
C ASP A 5 -29.69 16.90 -11.39
N GLY A 6 -30.44 16.61 -10.30
CA GLY A 6 -29.91 16.64 -8.93
C GLY A 6 -28.93 15.50 -8.64
N GLU A 7 -29.17 14.32 -9.20
CA GLU A 7 -28.31 13.14 -9.02
C GLU A 7 -26.97 13.29 -9.78
N ILE A 8 -27.02 13.81 -11.01
CA ILE A 8 -25.81 14.11 -11.80
C ILE A 8 -24.91 15.13 -11.06
N GLU A 9 -25.51 16.15 -10.45
CA GLU A 9 -24.76 17.18 -9.70
C GLU A 9 -24.11 16.62 -8.43
N ARG A 10 -24.75 15.66 -7.75
CA ARG A 10 -24.16 14.96 -6.60
C ARG A 10 -22.96 14.11 -7.01
N GLN A 11 -23.12 13.30 -8.05
CA GLN A 11 -22.04 12.44 -8.56
C GLN A 11 -20.84 13.26 -9.04
N LYS A 12 -21.06 14.41 -9.70
CA LYS A 12 -19.98 15.33 -10.08
C LYS A 12 -19.20 15.85 -8.86
N LYS A 13 -19.90 16.28 -7.81
CA LYS A 13 -19.25 16.74 -6.57
C LYS A 13 -18.46 15.64 -5.87
N GLU A 14 -18.95 14.41 -5.88
CA GLU A 14 -18.23 13.27 -5.33
C GLU A 14 -16.97 12.94 -6.14
N ILE A 15 -17.06 12.97 -7.47
CA ILE A 15 -15.89 12.78 -8.34
C ILE A 15 -14.85 13.88 -8.10
N GLU A 16 -15.24 15.15 -8.03
CA GLU A 16 -14.32 16.25 -7.74
C GLU A 16 -13.67 16.11 -6.36
N ARG A 17 -14.44 15.68 -5.36
CA ARG A 17 -13.93 15.39 -4.02
C ARG A 17 -12.90 14.26 -4.05
N MET A 18 -13.23 13.12 -4.67
CA MET A 18 -12.31 11.98 -4.80
C MET A 18 -11.04 12.35 -5.56
N GLN A 19 -11.15 13.15 -6.63
CA GLN A 19 -9.97 13.64 -7.36
C GLN A 19 -9.07 14.53 -6.49
N ASN A 20 -9.66 15.39 -5.66
CA ASN A 20 -8.92 16.22 -4.72
C ASN A 20 -8.25 15.39 -3.62
N GLU A 21 -8.97 14.44 -3.03
CA GLU A 21 -8.42 13.52 -2.03
C GLU A 21 -7.26 12.69 -2.62
N PHE A 22 -7.37 12.25 -3.87
CA PHE A 22 -6.31 11.53 -4.56
C PHE A 22 -5.09 12.40 -4.86
N ARG A 23 -5.29 13.67 -5.26
CA ARG A 23 -4.18 14.65 -5.41
C ARG A 23 -3.44 14.83 -4.09
N GLN A 24 -4.16 15.08 -3.00
CA GLN A 24 -3.57 15.25 -1.67
C GLN A 24 -2.87 13.97 -1.18
N TYR A 25 -3.40 12.79 -1.48
CA TYR A 25 -2.74 11.53 -1.19
C TYR A 25 -1.41 11.40 -1.94
N LYS A 26 -1.38 11.67 -3.25
CA LYS A 26 -0.14 11.65 -4.04
C LYS A 26 0.91 12.61 -3.49
N ASP A 27 0.51 13.81 -3.09
CA ASP A 27 1.44 14.80 -2.53
C ASP A 27 1.98 14.32 -1.17
N ARG A 28 1.13 13.73 -0.32
CA ARG A 28 1.57 13.10 0.95
C ARG A 28 2.54 11.95 0.73
N VAL A 29 2.29 11.08 -0.24
CA VAL A 29 3.18 9.96 -0.56
C VAL A 29 4.54 10.47 -1.03
N ARG A 30 4.56 11.45 -1.94
CA ARG A 30 5.82 12.06 -2.43
C ARG A 30 6.63 12.70 -1.31
N GLU A 31 5.97 13.42 -0.41
CA GLU A 31 6.63 14.05 0.74
C GLU A 31 7.15 12.99 1.73
N ASN A 32 6.39 11.93 1.98
CA ASN A 32 6.82 10.81 2.83
C ASN A 32 8.03 10.07 2.23
N GLU A 33 8.03 9.82 0.92
CA GLU A 33 9.17 9.21 0.22
C GLU A 33 10.41 10.09 0.29
N LYS A 34 10.26 11.41 0.12
CA LYS A 34 11.36 12.37 0.26
C LYS A 34 11.95 12.34 1.67
N ARG A 35 11.09 12.39 2.70
CA ARG A 35 11.51 12.29 4.10
C ARG A 35 12.19 10.97 4.42
N ALA A 36 11.68 9.86 3.89
CA ALA A 36 12.29 8.55 4.08
C ALA A 36 13.70 8.51 3.48
N LYS A 37 13.88 9.01 2.24
CA LYS A 37 15.20 9.10 1.59
C LYS A 37 16.17 9.97 2.39
N GLU A 38 15.74 11.14 2.84
CA GLU A 38 16.57 12.03 3.67
C GLU A 38 16.94 11.39 5.01
N LYS A 39 16.00 10.71 5.66
CA LYS A 39 16.25 9.98 6.92
C LYS A 39 17.27 8.86 6.73
N THR A 40 17.09 8.02 5.71
CA THR A 40 18.04 6.94 5.39
C THR A 40 19.42 7.50 5.05
N LYS A 41 19.49 8.61 4.32
CA LYS A 41 20.75 9.32 4.02
C LYS A 41 21.44 9.76 5.31
N LYS A 42 20.72 10.38 6.25
CA LYS A 42 21.28 10.82 7.55
C LYS A 42 21.75 9.64 8.41
N GLU A 43 20.99 8.56 8.49
CA GLU A 43 21.38 7.36 9.24
C GLU A 43 22.63 6.69 8.66
N PHE A 44 22.68 6.55 7.33
CA PHE A 44 23.87 6.05 6.64
C PHE A 44 25.10 6.89 6.95
N MET A 45 24.98 8.22 6.86
CA MET A 45 26.10 9.11 7.14
C MET A 45 26.55 9.01 8.60
N LYS A 46 25.65 8.91 9.58
CA LYS A 46 26.01 8.74 10.99
C LYS A 46 26.88 7.49 11.21
N ASN A 47 26.49 6.36 10.62
CA ASN A 47 27.26 5.11 10.73
C ASN A 47 28.63 5.23 10.05
N LEU A 48 28.69 5.95 8.91
CA LEU A 48 29.95 6.26 8.24
C LEU A 48 30.88 7.10 9.13
N LEU A 49 30.35 8.06 9.91
CA LEU A 49 31.16 8.89 10.81
C LEU A 49 31.89 8.08 11.88
N GLU A 50 31.27 7.04 12.42
CA GLU A 50 31.92 6.14 13.38
C GLU A 50 33.11 5.41 12.74
N THR A 51 32.95 4.97 11.49
CA THR A 51 34.02 4.34 10.73
C THR A 51 35.16 5.32 10.46
N LEU A 52 34.83 6.56 10.07
CA LEU A 52 35.81 7.63 9.85
C LEU A 52 36.59 7.97 11.13
N ASP A 53 35.94 8.00 12.29
CA ASP A 53 36.60 8.21 13.58
C ASP A 53 37.59 7.08 13.88
N ASN A 54 37.21 5.83 13.66
CA ASN A 54 38.08 4.67 13.88
C ASN A 54 39.32 4.73 12.96
N LEU A 55 39.13 5.08 11.68
CA LEU A 55 40.25 5.29 10.75
C LEU A 55 41.16 6.43 11.22
N TYR A 56 40.59 7.52 11.72
CA TYR A 56 41.36 8.65 12.25
C TYR A 56 42.19 8.29 13.49
N VAL A 57 41.66 7.46 14.40
CA VAL A 57 42.44 6.95 15.54
C VAL A 57 43.66 6.17 15.06
N VAL A 58 43.50 5.33 14.03
CA VAL A 58 44.61 4.57 13.44
C VAL A 58 45.65 5.49 12.80
N ILE A 59 45.22 6.54 12.09
CA ILE A 59 46.11 7.51 11.44
C ILE A 59 47.00 8.25 12.45
N ASN A 60 46.47 8.62 13.62
CA ASN A 60 47.24 9.31 14.66
C ASN A 60 47.96 8.35 15.63
N GLY A 61 47.69 7.05 15.53
CA GLY A 61 48.41 6.03 16.29
C GLY A 61 49.82 5.84 15.74
N ASP A 62 50.77 5.55 16.62
CA ASP A 62 52.18 5.37 16.30
C ASP A 62 52.43 3.99 15.66
N THR A 63 51.79 3.73 14.51
CA THR A 63 51.87 2.48 13.77
C THR A 63 52.85 2.64 12.61
N GLN A 64 54.04 2.06 12.78
CA GLN A 64 55.12 2.03 11.80
C GLN A 64 54.61 1.63 10.40
N GLY A 65 54.51 2.59 9.48
CA GLY A 65 54.36 2.39 8.03
C GLY A 65 52.96 2.12 7.47
N LYS A 66 51.89 1.94 8.28
CA LYS A 66 50.52 1.69 7.79
C LYS A 66 49.61 2.93 7.80
N SER A 67 50.06 4.04 8.37
CA SER A 67 49.25 5.24 8.55
C SER A 67 48.98 5.99 7.24
N GLU A 68 49.89 5.96 6.26
CA GLU A 68 49.75 6.69 5.01
C GLU A 68 48.66 6.09 4.09
N ASP A 69 48.63 4.76 3.93
CA ASP A 69 47.60 4.06 3.12
C ASP A 69 46.19 4.26 3.70
N VAL A 70 46.09 4.23 5.04
CA VAL A 70 44.83 4.46 5.76
C VAL A 70 44.39 5.92 5.61
N LYS A 71 45.34 6.86 5.62
CA LYS A 71 45.06 8.28 5.37
C LYS A 71 44.58 8.54 3.95
N MET A 72 45.18 7.90 2.95
CA MET A 72 44.69 7.96 1.56
C MET A 72 43.25 7.47 1.44
N THR A 73 42.91 6.39 2.16
CA THR A 73 41.56 5.84 2.21
C THR A 73 40.57 6.80 2.89
N TYR A 74 40.96 7.38 4.03
CA TYR A 74 40.17 8.37 4.76
C TYR A 74 39.87 9.61 3.89
N ASP A 75 40.89 10.18 3.26
CA ASP A 75 40.72 11.33 2.36
C ASP A 75 39.90 10.98 1.12
N GLY A 76 40.05 9.75 0.62
CA GLY A 76 39.24 9.21 -0.47
C GLY A 76 37.75 9.16 -0.13
N LEU A 77 37.41 8.67 1.07
CA LEU A 77 36.03 8.62 1.57
C LEU A 77 35.44 10.01 1.76
N ILE A 78 36.21 10.95 2.35
CA ILE A 78 35.77 12.34 2.52
C ILE A 78 35.43 12.97 1.17
N ARG A 79 36.30 12.81 0.16
CA ARG A 79 36.06 13.34 -1.18
C ARG A 79 34.89 12.66 -1.89
N ALA A 80 34.79 11.34 -1.80
CA ALA A 80 33.73 10.57 -2.47
C ALA A 80 32.33 10.95 -1.98
N PHE A 81 32.19 11.21 -0.68
CA PHE A 81 30.92 11.58 -0.06
C PHE A 81 30.75 13.09 0.15
N ASN A 82 31.64 13.93 -0.37
CA ASN A 82 31.59 15.39 -0.21
C ASN A 82 31.37 15.83 1.26
N ILE A 83 32.12 15.22 2.18
CA ILE A 83 32.03 15.49 3.62
C ILE A 83 32.99 16.62 3.96
N GLU A 84 32.54 17.60 4.74
CA GLU A 84 33.39 18.63 5.31
C GLU A 84 33.72 18.30 6.76
N VAL A 85 35.01 18.28 7.10
CA VAL A 85 35.47 18.00 8.47
C VAL A 85 35.52 19.29 9.27
N ILE A 86 34.79 19.32 10.39
CA ILE A 86 34.80 20.42 11.35
C ILE A 86 35.83 20.09 12.43
N SER A 87 36.99 20.75 12.36
CA SER A 87 38.08 20.56 13.34
C SER A 87 38.66 21.92 13.74
N PRO A 88 37.98 22.67 14.62
CA PRO A 88 38.45 23.99 15.01
C PRO A 88 39.79 23.92 15.75
N THR A 89 40.62 24.93 15.51
CA THR A 89 41.93 25.06 16.13
C THR A 89 41.86 25.88 17.41
N HIS A 90 42.88 25.75 18.26
CA HIS A 90 43.04 26.60 19.43
C HIS A 90 42.92 28.09 19.06
N GLY A 91 42.19 28.86 19.86
CA GLY A 91 42.02 30.29 19.67
C GLY A 91 40.83 30.71 18.80
N GLN A 92 40.13 29.78 18.15
CA GLN A 92 38.92 30.09 17.40
C GLN A 92 37.71 30.28 18.34
N CYS A 93 36.79 31.18 17.97
CA CYS A 93 35.54 31.34 18.70
C CYS A 93 34.60 30.15 18.46
N ILE A 94 33.81 29.79 19.47
CA ILE A 94 32.78 28.78 19.32
C ILE A 94 31.68 29.24 18.34
N ASP A 95 31.17 28.30 17.56
CA ASP A 95 30.03 28.50 16.65
C ASP A 95 28.93 27.56 17.14
N GLU A 96 27.80 28.10 17.57
CA GLU A 96 26.68 27.35 18.16
C GLU A 96 26.12 26.26 17.23
N ILE A 97 26.27 26.43 15.91
CA ILE A 97 25.77 25.47 14.93
C ILE A 97 26.78 24.34 14.70
N LYS A 98 28.08 24.65 14.70
CA LYS A 98 29.14 23.73 14.28
C LYS A 98 29.87 23.07 15.45
N HIS A 99 29.82 23.65 16.64
CA HIS A 99 30.62 23.25 17.79
C HIS A 99 29.74 22.98 19.02
N ALA A 100 30.05 21.91 19.75
CA ALA A 100 29.42 21.56 21.02
C ALA A 100 30.48 21.64 22.14
N ALA A 101 30.30 22.58 23.08
CA ALA A 101 31.18 22.69 24.24
C ALA A 101 30.88 21.56 25.23
N ILE A 102 31.81 20.62 25.38
CA ILE A 102 31.66 19.49 26.32
C ILE A 102 32.30 19.77 27.68
N ASP A 103 33.29 20.67 27.73
CA ASP A 103 33.98 21.04 28.96
C ASP A 103 34.53 22.47 28.89
N THR A 104 34.90 23.01 30.05
CA THR A 104 35.37 24.39 30.21
C THR A 104 36.65 24.45 31.03
N ILE A 105 37.61 25.27 30.60
CA ILE A 105 38.86 25.55 31.33
C ILE A 105 38.85 27.01 31.77
N THR A 106 39.05 27.25 33.07
CA THR A 106 39.17 28.61 33.59
C THR A 106 40.57 29.15 33.32
N ASN A 107 40.68 30.17 32.48
CA ASN A 107 41.95 30.87 32.26
C ASN A 107 41.72 32.37 31.96
N PRO A 108 42.11 33.28 32.86
CA PRO A 108 41.87 34.72 32.70
C PRO A 108 42.71 35.35 31.57
N ASN A 109 43.72 34.65 31.04
CA ASN A 109 44.56 35.15 29.95
C ASN A 109 43.94 34.94 28.56
N TYR A 110 42.89 34.12 28.43
CA TYR A 110 42.24 33.83 27.16
C TYR A 110 40.81 34.34 27.13
N PRO A 111 40.33 34.86 25.98
CA PRO A 111 38.97 35.37 25.89
C PRO A 111 37.91 34.28 26.11
N GLU A 112 36.78 34.66 26.69
CA GLU A 112 35.65 33.75 26.92
C GLU A 112 35.09 33.19 25.59
N ASN A 113 34.57 31.96 25.63
CA ASN A 113 34.01 31.25 24.46
C ASN A 113 35.02 30.96 23.34
N THR A 114 36.31 30.94 23.70
CA THR A 114 37.40 30.56 22.80
C THR A 114 37.71 29.07 22.94
N ILE A 115 37.92 28.37 21.83
CA ILE A 115 38.23 26.95 21.77
C ILE A 115 39.67 26.70 22.24
N VAL A 116 39.83 25.80 23.20
CA VAL A 116 41.13 25.33 23.69
C VAL A 116 41.67 24.26 22.75
N TYR A 117 40.89 23.20 22.54
CA TYR A 117 41.19 22.12 21.60
C TYR A 117 39.91 21.35 21.26
N THR A 118 39.96 20.63 20.16
CA THR A 118 38.90 19.73 19.70
C THR A 118 39.12 18.33 20.29
N VAL A 119 38.12 17.82 21.01
CA VAL A 119 38.11 16.47 21.60
C VAL A 119 37.68 15.46 20.55
N ARG A 120 36.62 15.79 19.81
CA ARG A 120 36.09 14.96 18.72
C ARG A 120 35.72 15.84 17.54
N ARG A 121 36.16 15.45 16.34
CA ARG A 121 35.86 16.19 15.11
C ARG A 121 34.36 16.17 14.82
N GLY A 122 33.85 17.26 14.27
CA GLY A 122 32.52 17.33 13.69
C GLY A 122 32.57 17.04 12.19
N TYR A 123 31.41 16.78 11.61
CA TYR A 123 31.26 16.54 10.18
C TYR A 123 30.00 17.24 9.66
N CYS A 124 30.15 17.91 8.52
CA CYS A 124 29.10 18.54 7.76
C CYS A 124 28.97 17.84 6.40
N PHE A 125 27.74 17.74 5.92
CA PHE A 125 27.44 17.09 4.66
C PHE A 125 26.29 17.85 4.00
N ASP A 126 26.45 18.21 2.73
CA ASP A 126 25.49 19.04 1.99
C ASP A 126 25.06 20.31 2.77
N ASN A 127 26.01 20.99 3.42
CA ASN A 127 25.80 22.16 4.30
C ASN A 127 24.93 21.92 5.55
N GLU A 128 24.57 20.67 5.86
CA GLU A 128 23.91 20.29 7.11
C GLU A 128 24.93 19.69 8.08
N VAL A 129 24.95 20.16 9.32
CA VAL A 129 25.82 19.60 10.37
C VAL A 129 25.22 18.27 10.84
N ILE A 130 25.85 17.15 10.45
CA ILE A 130 25.43 15.81 10.90
C ILE A 130 25.88 15.55 12.33
N ARG A 131 27.09 16.02 12.67
CA ARG A 131 27.65 15.96 14.01
C ARG A 131 28.49 17.20 14.30
N PRO A 132 28.23 17.97 15.36
CA PRO A 132 29.06 19.10 15.74
C PRO A 132 30.43 18.62 16.25
N ALA A 133 31.45 19.49 16.18
CA ALA A 133 32.74 19.21 16.79
C ALA A 133 32.65 19.38 18.31
N GLU A 134 33.07 18.39 19.07
CA GLU A 134 33.11 18.46 20.52
C GLU A 134 34.39 19.19 20.94
N VAL A 135 34.24 20.30 21.64
CA VAL A 135 35.33 21.21 21.98
C VAL A 135 35.37 21.51 23.46
N VAL A 136 36.57 21.81 23.96
CA VAL A 136 36.77 22.43 25.28
C VAL A 136 36.95 23.92 25.08
N VAL A 137 36.30 24.74 25.90
CA VAL A 137 36.36 26.21 25.77
C VAL A 137 36.93 26.89 27.01
N PHE A 138 37.49 28.09 26.83
CA PHE A 138 37.90 28.93 27.95
C PHE A 138 36.73 29.69 28.56
N VAL A 139 36.73 29.80 29.89
CA VAL A 139 35.81 30.64 30.66
C VAL A 139 36.63 31.60 31.52
N GLY A 140 36.28 32.89 31.51
CA GLY A 140 36.84 33.87 32.45
C GLY A 140 37.72 35.01 31.89
N GLY A 141 37.89 35.13 30.57
CA GLY A 141 38.48 36.34 29.95
C GLY A 141 37.43 37.35 29.46
N LYS A 142 37.85 38.56 29.07
CA LYS A 142 36.93 39.55 28.46
C LYS A 142 36.22 38.97 27.23
N GLN A 143 34.92 39.23 27.13
CA GLN A 143 34.05 38.83 26.01
C GLN A 143 34.57 39.36 24.67
N VAL A 144 34.74 38.49 23.67
CA VAL A 144 35.04 38.89 22.29
C VAL A 144 33.72 39.23 21.58
N LYS A 145 33.55 40.48 21.15
CA LYS A 145 32.48 40.84 20.20
C LYS A 145 32.92 40.40 18.80
N LYS A 146 32.08 39.62 18.13
CA LYS A 146 32.25 39.23 16.71
C LYS A 146 32.43 40.49 15.86
N ASN A 147 33.59 40.66 15.25
CA ASN A 147 33.85 41.42 14.03
C ASN A 147 35.12 40.85 13.36
N GLU A 148 35.15 40.98 12.05
CA GLU A 148 35.94 40.26 11.05
C GLU A 148 37.48 40.37 11.16
N GLU A 149 38.13 39.30 10.68
CA GLU A 149 39.49 39.11 10.15
C GLU A 149 40.68 39.94 10.71
N THR A 150 41.74 39.24 11.14
CA THR A 150 43.12 39.51 10.67
C THR A 150 44.10 38.41 11.08
N HIS A 151 44.75 37.82 10.09
CA HIS A 151 45.93 36.97 10.23
C HIS A 151 47.11 37.75 10.86
N LYS A 152 47.75 37.18 11.90
CA LYS A 152 49.18 37.37 12.19
C LYS A 152 49.79 36.10 12.77
N GLU A 153 50.75 35.54 12.05
CA GLU A 153 51.69 34.54 12.56
C GLU A 153 52.67 35.19 13.56
N MET A 154 53.19 34.39 14.50
CA MET A 154 54.45 34.66 15.20
C MET A 154 55.28 33.38 15.37
N PRO A 155 56.61 33.51 15.51
CA PRO A 155 57.56 32.44 15.25
C PRO A 155 57.96 31.61 16.49
N GLU A 156 58.58 30.49 16.13
CA GLU A 156 59.31 29.42 16.83
C GLU A 156 59.61 29.43 18.34
N LYS A 157 59.51 28.21 18.88
CA LYS A 157 59.70 27.74 20.27
C LYS A 157 61.13 27.91 20.79
N LYS A 158 61.25 28.23 22.09
CA LYS A 158 62.19 27.53 23.02
C LYS A 158 61.76 27.65 24.49
N SER A 159 61.83 26.49 25.15
CA SER A 159 61.73 26.13 26.57
C SER A 159 61.60 27.26 27.61
N ILE A 160 60.35 27.46 28.08
CA ILE A 160 60.00 28.18 29.33
C ILE A 160 59.59 27.18 30.43
N PHE A 161 59.16 25.97 30.04
CA PHE A 161 58.68 24.94 30.96
C PHE A 161 59.80 24.31 31.81
N ASP A 162 61.02 24.18 31.28
CA ASP A 162 62.12 23.51 32.02
C ASP A 162 62.66 24.35 33.19
N LYS A 163 62.52 25.68 33.13
CA LYS A 163 62.92 26.58 34.23
C LYS A 163 61.93 26.59 35.39
N PHE A 164 60.67 26.26 35.13
CA PHE A 164 59.62 26.31 36.15
C PHE A 164 59.65 25.08 37.07
N PHE A 165 60.00 23.91 36.54
CA PHE A 165 60.01 22.65 37.30
C PHE A 165 61.28 22.41 38.12
N SER A 166 62.39 23.09 37.83
CA SER A 166 63.63 22.94 38.62
C SER A 166 63.54 23.53 40.04
N ILE A 167 62.49 24.30 40.35
CA ILE A 167 62.33 24.99 41.66
C ILE A 167 61.56 24.10 42.67
N ILE A 168 60.89 23.03 42.23
CA ILE A 168 59.85 22.35 43.03
C ILE A 168 60.38 21.10 43.79
N SER A 169 61.63 20.70 43.62
CA SER A 169 62.16 19.43 44.13
C SER A 169 62.37 19.33 45.66
N ASN A 170 62.25 20.43 46.43
CA ASN A 170 62.43 20.43 47.89
C ASN A 170 61.16 20.70 48.71
N PHE A 171 59.96 20.61 48.12
CA PHE A 171 58.71 21.08 48.75
C PHE A 171 57.61 20.01 48.92
N ASP A 172 57.97 18.73 49.00
CA ASP A 172 57.01 17.62 48.90
C ASP A 172 56.06 17.51 50.13
N TYR A 173 56.43 18.05 51.28
CA TYR A 173 55.58 18.01 52.50
C TYR A 173 54.59 19.18 52.61
N ILE A 174 55.00 20.38 52.21
CA ILE A 174 54.18 21.60 52.34
C ILE A 174 53.15 21.69 51.20
N VAL A 175 53.50 21.22 49.99
CA VAL A 175 52.54 21.11 48.88
C VAL A 175 51.45 20.11 49.25
N ASN A 176 51.77 18.96 49.86
CA ASN A 176 50.77 17.94 50.15
C ASN A 176 49.69 18.42 51.15
N ILE A 177 50.06 19.20 52.17
CA ILE A 177 49.11 19.76 53.15
C ILE A 177 48.28 20.90 52.52
N THR A 178 48.91 21.84 51.81
CA THR A 178 48.21 22.98 51.21
C THR A 178 47.36 22.58 50.01
N PHE A 179 47.83 21.65 49.17
CA PHE A 179 47.09 21.07 48.05
C PHE A 179 45.88 20.27 48.55
N LYS A 180 46.03 19.49 49.62
CA LYS A 180 44.94 18.70 50.21
C LYS A 180 43.88 19.56 50.90
N VAL A 181 44.22 20.74 51.42
CA VAL A 181 43.25 21.71 51.97
C VAL A 181 42.57 22.52 50.86
N ILE A 182 43.32 22.99 49.86
CA ILE A 182 42.79 23.82 48.75
C ILE A 182 41.94 23.01 47.77
N PHE A 183 42.28 21.75 47.52
CA PHE A 183 41.54 20.88 46.59
C PHE A 183 40.54 19.95 47.26
N LYS A 184 40.45 19.91 48.60
CA LYS A 184 39.52 19.02 49.32
C LYS A 184 38.08 19.15 48.83
N ASP A 185 37.61 20.38 48.70
CA ASP A 185 36.24 20.67 48.28
C ASP A 185 36.02 20.41 46.78
N LYS A 186 37.05 20.60 45.96
CA LYS A 186 36.99 20.26 44.53
C LYS A 186 36.97 18.74 44.32
N ILE A 187 37.80 18.00 45.05
CA ILE A 187 37.84 16.54 45.05
C ILE A 187 36.50 15.98 45.53
N ARG A 188 35.95 16.49 46.65
CA ARG A 188 34.63 16.08 47.15
C ARG A 188 33.50 16.32 46.12
N ARG A 189 33.47 17.49 45.47
CA ARG A 189 32.48 17.79 44.41
C ARG A 189 32.66 16.90 43.19
N LEU A 190 33.89 16.52 42.85
CA LEU A 190 34.18 15.58 41.76
C LEU A 190 33.72 14.17 42.13
N GLU A 191 33.98 13.70 43.35
CA GLU A 191 33.49 12.42 43.86
C GLU A 191 31.95 12.35 43.88
N GLU A 192 31.26 13.43 44.29
CA GLU A 192 29.80 13.54 44.23
C GLU A 192 29.28 13.46 42.79
N LYS A 193 29.90 14.19 41.85
CA LYS A 193 29.53 14.12 40.42
C LYS A 193 29.77 12.73 39.83
N ILE A 194 30.89 12.08 40.16
CA ILE A 194 31.20 10.72 39.73
C ILE A 194 30.13 9.76 40.24
N ASN A 195 29.74 9.85 41.51
CA ASN A 195 28.67 9.01 42.08
C ASN A 195 27.32 9.26 41.38
N CYS A 196 26.97 10.51 41.08
CA CYS A 196 25.76 10.83 40.31
C CYS A 196 25.82 10.25 38.87
N LEU A 197 26.98 10.30 38.22
CA LEU A 197 27.16 9.72 36.88
C LEU A 197 27.02 8.20 36.91
N ILE A 198 27.59 7.52 37.91
CA ILE A 198 27.44 6.07 38.10
C ILE A 198 25.97 5.66 38.28
N ILE A 199 25.20 6.44 39.05
CA ILE A 199 23.75 6.19 39.22
C ILE A 199 23.02 6.35 37.88
N ARG A 200 23.35 7.39 37.12
CA ARG A 200 22.73 7.66 35.82
C ARG A 200 23.11 6.61 34.77
N GLU A 201 24.33 6.09 34.81
CA GLU A 201 24.79 4.97 33.99
C GLU A 201 23.99 3.69 34.30
N ARG A 202 23.73 3.42 35.59
CA ARG A 202 22.83 2.33 36.02
C ARG A 202 21.38 2.52 35.55
N GLU A 203 20.87 3.74 35.54
CA GLU A 203 19.52 4.03 35.01
C GLU A 203 19.45 3.85 33.49
N ILE A 204 20.48 4.30 32.76
CA ILE A 204 20.57 4.15 31.30
C ILE A 204 20.65 2.67 30.94
N THR A 205 21.53 1.91 31.58
CA THR A 205 21.63 0.45 31.38
C THR A 205 20.32 -0.28 31.72
N GLY A 206 19.60 0.16 32.75
CA GLY A 206 18.26 -0.35 33.04
C GLY A 206 17.26 -0.07 31.91
N LYS A 207 17.25 1.15 31.37
CA LYS A 207 16.41 1.53 30.23
C LYS A 207 16.79 0.77 28.95
N GLU A 208 18.07 0.55 28.70
CA GLU A 208 18.55 -0.27 27.59
C GLU A 208 18.04 -1.71 27.67
N TYR A 209 18.01 -2.30 28.87
CA TYR A 209 17.45 -3.63 29.07
C TYR A 209 15.95 -3.67 28.78
N SER A 210 15.19 -2.69 29.26
CA SER A 210 13.75 -2.55 28.94
C SER A 210 13.51 -2.38 27.44
N LEU A 211 14.29 -1.53 26.76
CA LEU A 211 14.23 -1.31 25.32
C LEU A 211 14.56 -2.59 24.54
N LYS A 212 15.57 -3.37 24.95
CA LYS A 212 15.90 -4.66 24.33
C LYS A 212 14.75 -5.64 24.43
N LYS A 213 14.07 -5.70 25.57
CA LYS A 213 12.90 -6.56 25.77
C LYS A 213 11.73 -6.15 24.86
N GLU A 214 11.44 -4.86 24.79
CA GLU A 214 10.40 -4.32 23.88
C GLU A 214 10.73 -4.60 22.41
N PHE A 215 12.00 -4.47 22.02
CA PHE A 215 12.46 -4.78 20.67
C PHE A 215 12.26 -6.26 20.32
N GLU A 216 12.52 -7.17 21.27
CA GLU A 216 12.29 -8.60 21.07
C GLU A 216 10.79 -8.92 20.92
N ASP A 217 9.93 -8.26 21.69
CA ASP A 217 8.48 -8.39 21.57
C ASP A 217 7.96 -7.83 20.23
N ILE A 218 8.54 -6.73 19.74
CA ILE A 218 8.25 -6.17 18.41
C ILE A 218 8.65 -7.17 17.32
N ASN A 219 9.85 -7.76 17.38
CA ASN A 219 10.30 -8.75 16.40
C ASN A 219 9.39 -9.99 16.37
N LYS A 220 8.90 -10.44 17.54
CA LYS A 220 7.91 -11.53 17.62
C LYS A 220 6.59 -11.14 16.93
N ARG A 221 6.11 -9.92 17.13
CA ARG A 221 4.90 -9.41 16.47
C ARG A 221 5.08 -9.28 14.97
N GLU A 222 6.24 -8.82 14.51
CA GLU A 222 6.58 -8.71 13.09
C GLU A 222 6.57 -10.08 12.41
N GLY A 223 7.15 -11.10 13.05
CA GLY A 223 7.09 -12.49 12.55
C GLY A 223 5.66 -13.03 12.42
N ASN A 224 4.80 -12.75 13.42
CA ASN A 224 3.39 -13.13 13.35
C ASN A 224 2.64 -12.39 12.24
N LEU A 225 2.93 -11.10 12.02
CA LEU A 225 2.35 -10.32 10.93
C LEU A 225 2.74 -10.90 9.57
N LEU A 226 4.01 -11.28 9.38
CA LEU A 226 4.49 -11.89 8.14
C LEU A 226 3.74 -13.20 7.82
N PHE A 227 3.43 -14.00 8.84
CA PHE A 227 2.63 -15.21 8.66
C PHE A 227 1.20 -14.89 8.21
N ILE A 228 0.56 -13.89 8.84
CA ILE A 228 -0.79 -13.44 8.47
C ILE A 228 -0.80 -12.91 7.04
N GLU A 229 0.20 -12.11 6.66
CA GLU A 229 0.35 -11.57 5.31
C GLU A 229 0.45 -12.69 4.26
N GLN A 230 1.26 -13.72 4.52
CA GLN A 230 1.33 -14.90 3.66
C GLN A 230 -0.01 -15.64 3.55
N GLU A 231 -0.79 -15.71 4.63
CA GLU A 231 -2.10 -16.34 4.62
C GLU A 231 -3.12 -15.52 3.81
N ILE A 232 -3.08 -14.19 3.91
CA ILE A 232 -3.91 -13.27 3.12
C ILE A 232 -3.59 -13.44 1.63
N VAL A 233 -2.31 -13.43 1.23
CA VAL A 233 -1.90 -13.62 -0.17
C VAL A 233 -2.39 -14.96 -0.72
N LYS A 234 -2.35 -16.04 0.08
CA LYS A 234 -2.91 -17.34 -0.32
C LYS A 234 -4.42 -17.27 -0.53
N LYS A 235 -5.15 -16.59 0.38
CA LYS A 235 -6.61 -16.42 0.27
C LYS A 235 -6.98 -15.57 -0.94
N GLU A 236 -6.24 -14.50 -1.22
CA GLU A 236 -6.41 -13.68 -2.43
C GLU A 236 -6.24 -14.52 -3.69
N GLY A 237 -5.19 -15.36 -3.75
CA GLY A 237 -4.97 -16.26 -4.88
C GLY A 237 -6.09 -17.28 -5.10
N ILE A 238 -6.73 -17.76 -4.04
CA ILE A 238 -7.93 -18.63 -4.13
C ILE A 238 -9.11 -17.82 -4.65
N LEU A 239 -9.33 -16.61 -4.12
CA LEU A 239 -10.42 -15.74 -4.53
C LEU A 239 -10.34 -15.37 -6.00
N THR A 240 -9.13 -15.08 -6.51
CA THR A 240 -8.92 -14.76 -7.93
C THR A 240 -9.27 -15.94 -8.84
N LYS A 241 -8.99 -17.18 -8.41
CA LYS A 241 -9.37 -18.38 -9.17
C LYS A 241 -10.88 -18.57 -9.19
N MET A 242 -11.54 -18.42 -8.04
CA MET A 242 -13.00 -18.49 -7.95
C MET A 242 -13.68 -17.41 -8.81
N LEU A 243 -13.12 -16.20 -8.84
CA LEU A 243 -13.64 -15.12 -9.66
C LEU A 243 -13.52 -15.42 -11.16
N GLU A 244 -12.43 -16.06 -11.58
CA GLU A 244 -12.25 -16.50 -12.97
C GLU A 244 -13.23 -17.62 -13.36
N GLU A 245 -13.42 -18.61 -12.48
CA GLU A 245 -14.43 -19.66 -12.67
C GLU A 245 -15.85 -19.09 -12.79
N LEU A 246 -16.18 -18.08 -11.99
CA LEU A 246 -17.47 -17.40 -12.06
C LEU A 246 -17.66 -16.64 -13.38
N LYS A 247 -16.64 -15.94 -13.87
CA LYS A 247 -16.69 -15.27 -15.18
C LYS A 247 -16.93 -16.25 -16.32
N GLN A 248 -16.20 -17.37 -16.34
CA GLN A 248 -16.40 -18.41 -17.34
C GLN A 248 -17.83 -19.00 -17.27
N ARG A 249 -18.37 -19.15 -16.05
CA ARG A 249 -19.75 -19.61 -15.88
C ARG A 249 -20.77 -18.60 -16.39
N GLU A 250 -20.54 -17.32 -16.18
CA GLU A 250 -21.39 -16.24 -16.69
C GLU A 250 -21.40 -16.21 -18.22
N GLU A 251 -20.23 -16.31 -18.86
CA GLU A 251 -20.12 -16.39 -20.32
C GLU A 251 -20.89 -17.60 -20.89
N ASN A 252 -20.73 -18.78 -20.27
CA ASN A 252 -21.46 -19.98 -20.66
C ASN A 252 -22.99 -19.83 -20.51
N LEU A 253 -23.45 -19.11 -19.48
CA LEU A 253 -24.87 -18.83 -19.28
C LEU A 253 -25.40 -17.84 -20.33
N MET A 254 -24.62 -16.82 -20.69
CA MET A 254 -24.97 -15.88 -21.75
C MET A 254 -25.16 -16.57 -23.10
N ILE A 255 -24.28 -17.52 -23.45
CA ILE A 255 -24.40 -18.33 -24.66
C ILE A 255 -25.69 -19.17 -24.61
N LYS A 256 -25.97 -19.83 -23.49
CA LYS A 256 -27.22 -20.60 -23.33
C LYS A 256 -28.47 -19.73 -23.43
N GLU A 257 -28.43 -18.50 -22.91
CA GLU A 257 -29.55 -17.56 -23.01
C GLU A 257 -29.82 -17.17 -24.47
N GLN A 258 -28.77 -16.98 -25.27
CA GLN A 258 -28.88 -16.75 -26.71
C GLN A 258 -29.48 -17.97 -27.43
N GLU A 259 -28.98 -19.18 -27.17
CA GLU A 259 -29.52 -20.41 -27.76
C GLU A 259 -31.00 -20.64 -27.44
N ILE A 260 -31.42 -20.35 -26.20
CA ILE A 260 -32.83 -20.43 -25.80
C ILE A 260 -33.65 -19.39 -26.55
N THR A 261 -33.15 -18.17 -26.69
CA THR A 261 -33.85 -17.09 -27.41
C THR A 261 -34.04 -17.44 -28.89
N GLU A 262 -33.04 -18.04 -29.52
CA GLU A 262 -33.14 -18.52 -30.90
C GLU A 262 -34.20 -19.62 -31.04
N LYS A 263 -34.18 -20.61 -30.13
CA LYS A 263 -35.20 -21.68 -30.10
C LYS A 263 -36.61 -21.14 -29.83
N GLU A 264 -36.76 -20.17 -28.92
CA GLU A 264 -38.05 -19.51 -28.66
C GLU A 264 -38.60 -18.82 -29.91
N ASN A 265 -37.75 -18.19 -30.71
CA ASN A 265 -38.18 -17.56 -31.95
C ASN A 265 -38.59 -18.60 -33.00
N LEU A 266 -37.81 -19.66 -33.17
CA LEU A 266 -38.16 -20.76 -34.09
C LEU A 266 -39.50 -21.41 -33.72
N LEU A 267 -39.73 -21.63 -32.41
CA LEU A 267 -41.00 -22.18 -31.93
C LEU A 267 -42.19 -21.24 -32.19
N LYS A 268 -42.00 -19.93 -32.06
CA LYS A 268 -43.06 -18.95 -32.39
C LYS A 268 -43.42 -19.02 -33.87
N ASP A 269 -42.41 -19.15 -34.74
CA ASP A 269 -42.63 -19.27 -36.18
C ASP A 269 -43.40 -20.57 -36.51
N GLU A 270 -42.98 -21.71 -35.93
CA GLU A 270 -43.71 -22.99 -36.07
C GLU A 270 -45.14 -22.91 -35.54
N PHE A 271 -45.37 -22.21 -34.43
CA PHE A 271 -46.70 -22.03 -33.86
C PHE A 271 -47.61 -21.21 -34.77
N GLU A 272 -47.10 -20.15 -35.39
CA GLU A 272 -47.88 -19.33 -36.33
C GLU A 272 -48.21 -20.13 -37.61
N GLU A 273 -47.28 -20.95 -38.11
CA GLU A 273 -47.58 -21.88 -39.21
C GLU A 273 -48.69 -22.87 -38.87
N LEU A 274 -48.64 -23.47 -37.68
CA LEU A 274 -49.65 -24.42 -37.22
C LEU A 274 -51.01 -23.75 -37.05
N LYS A 275 -51.02 -22.51 -36.54
CA LYS A 275 -52.24 -21.71 -36.41
C LYS A 275 -52.88 -21.44 -37.77
N GLN A 276 -52.10 -21.02 -38.77
CA GLN A 276 -52.60 -20.86 -40.15
C GLN A 276 -53.13 -22.17 -40.72
N LYS A 277 -52.44 -23.29 -40.50
CA LYS A 277 -52.92 -24.62 -40.93
C LYS A 277 -54.24 -25.00 -40.23
N GLY A 278 -54.39 -24.66 -38.95
CA GLY A 278 -55.62 -24.85 -38.19
C GLY A 278 -56.80 -24.02 -38.72
N GLU A 279 -56.58 -22.73 -38.99
CA GLU A 279 -57.57 -21.84 -39.61
C GLU A 279 -58.02 -22.38 -40.98
N ASN A 280 -57.07 -22.81 -41.82
CA ASN A 280 -57.37 -23.42 -43.11
C ASN A 280 -58.17 -24.73 -43.00
N LEU A 281 -57.90 -25.55 -41.99
CA LEU A 281 -58.67 -26.78 -41.74
C LEU A 281 -60.10 -26.46 -41.27
N MET A 282 -60.28 -25.43 -40.45
CA MET A 282 -61.59 -24.98 -39.99
C MET A 282 -62.47 -24.51 -41.16
N ILE A 283 -61.88 -23.76 -42.11
CA ILE A 283 -62.57 -23.36 -43.34
C ILE A 283 -62.99 -24.58 -44.16
N LYS A 284 -62.09 -25.55 -44.33
CA LYS A 284 -62.42 -26.80 -45.05
C LYS A 284 -63.52 -27.60 -44.36
N GLU A 285 -63.54 -27.63 -43.04
CA GLU A 285 -64.60 -28.30 -42.27
C GLU A 285 -65.95 -27.61 -42.47
N GLN A 286 -65.98 -26.28 -42.50
CA GLN A 286 -67.18 -25.51 -42.87
C GLN A 286 -67.65 -25.84 -44.30
N GLU A 287 -66.73 -25.84 -45.27
CA GLU A 287 -67.04 -26.20 -46.67
C GLU A 287 -67.58 -27.64 -46.80
N ILE A 288 -67.00 -28.59 -46.06
CA ILE A 288 -67.51 -29.97 -46.01
C ILE A 288 -68.91 -29.98 -45.41
N THR A 289 -69.13 -29.31 -44.29
CA THR A 289 -70.44 -29.26 -43.61
C THR A 289 -71.52 -28.67 -44.53
N GLU A 290 -71.20 -27.62 -45.28
CA GLU A 290 -72.08 -27.03 -46.30
C GLU A 290 -72.41 -28.03 -47.41
N LYS A 291 -71.40 -28.71 -47.96
CA LYS A 291 -71.60 -29.76 -48.97
C LYS A 291 -72.41 -30.94 -48.43
N GLU A 292 -72.22 -31.33 -47.18
CA GLU A 292 -73.00 -32.39 -46.55
C GLU A 292 -74.48 -32.02 -46.41
N ASN A 293 -74.77 -30.75 -46.10
CA ASN A 293 -76.14 -30.26 -46.02
C ASN A 293 -76.77 -30.22 -47.41
N LEU A 294 -76.07 -29.70 -48.43
CA LEU A 294 -76.50 -29.75 -49.83
C LEU A 294 -76.79 -31.18 -50.31
N LEU A 295 -75.90 -32.13 -49.99
CA LEU A 295 -76.10 -33.53 -50.32
C LEU A 295 -77.31 -34.12 -49.60
N LYS A 296 -77.51 -33.81 -48.31
CA LYS A 296 -78.72 -34.24 -47.59
C LYS A 296 -79.99 -33.70 -48.24
N ASP A 297 -80.00 -32.44 -48.64
CA ASP A 297 -81.13 -31.80 -49.32
C ASP A 297 -81.41 -32.49 -50.67
N GLU A 298 -80.39 -32.72 -51.50
CA GLU A 298 -80.50 -33.52 -52.74
C GLU A 298 -80.96 -34.96 -52.47
N PHE A 299 -80.49 -35.58 -51.38
CA PHE A 299 -80.92 -36.91 -50.96
C PHE A 299 -82.40 -36.93 -50.55
N GLU A 300 -82.92 -35.92 -49.86
CA GLU A 300 -84.34 -35.81 -49.53
C GLU A 300 -85.21 -35.63 -50.79
N GLU A 301 -84.75 -34.83 -51.76
CA GLU A 301 -85.41 -34.69 -53.07
C GLU A 301 -85.42 -36.02 -53.86
N LEU A 302 -84.31 -36.76 -53.88
CA LEU A 302 -84.22 -38.07 -54.54
C LEU A 302 -85.08 -39.13 -53.84
N LYS A 303 -85.23 -39.07 -52.51
CA LYS A 303 -86.11 -39.96 -51.73
C LYS A 303 -87.59 -39.74 -52.04
N GLN A 304 -87.98 -38.50 -52.35
CA GLN A 304 -89.32 -38.17 -52.84
C GLN A 304 -89.57 -38.68 -54.26
N ASN A 305 -88.53 -38.86 -55.06
CA ASN A 305 -88.60 -39.30 -56.47
C ASN A 305 -88.39 -40.81 -56.71
N GLY A 306 -88.14 -41.62 -55.66
CA GLY A 306 -88.31 -43.07 -55.72
C GLY A 306 -87.23 -43.87 -56.45
N GLU A 307 -85.93 -43.51 -56.38
CA GLU A 307 -84.85 -44.39 -56.83
C GLU A 307 -83.70 -44.63 -55.82
N LYS A 308 -83.54 -45.91 -55.48
CA LYS A 308 -82.34 -46.71 -55.14
C LYS A 308 -81.56 -46.44 -53.84
N THR A 309 -81.51 -47.51 -53.04
CA THR A 309 -80.96 -47.68 -51.69
C THR A 309 -79.48 -48.10 -51.62
N GLU A 310 -78.75 -48.22 -52.73
CA GLU A 310 -77.33 -48.63 -52.72
C GLU A 310 -76.34 -47.47 -52.48
N LYS A 311 -76.61 -46.26 -52.98
CA LYS A 311 -75.71 -45.08 -52.80
C LYS A 311 -75.63 -44.57 -51.35
N ILE A 312 -76.58 -44.96 -50.50
CA ILE A 312 -76.71 -44.49 -49.11
C ILE A 312 -75.63 -45.13 -48.22
N SER A 313 -75.31 -46.41 -48.45
CA SER A 313 -74.31 -47.13 -47.64
C SER A 313 -72.89 -46.61 -47.87
N ASP A 314 -72.54 -46.24 -49.10
CA ASP A 314 -71.19 -45.77 -49.42
C ASP A 314 -70.93 -44.36 -48.86
N TYR A 315 -71.95 -43.50 -48.80
CA TYR A 315 -71.84 -42.15 -48.24
C TYR A 315 -71.55 -42.17 -46.73
N ASP A 316 -72.28 -42.99 -45.97
CA ASP A 316 -72.09 -43.09 -44.52
C ASP A 316 -70.72 -43.68 -44.14
N ILE A 317 -70.20 -44.61 -44.96
CA ILE A 317 -68.86 -45.18 -44.78
C ILE A 317 -67.78 -44.14 -45.08
N ILE A 318 -67.90 -43.39 -46.18
CA ILE A 318 -66.92 -42.34 -46.54
C ILE A 318 -66.90 -41.24 -45.49
N LYS A 319 -68.08 -40.79 -45.04
CA LYS A 319 -68.23 -39.78 -43.99
C LYS A 319 -67.58 -40.21 -42.67
N SER A 320 -67.83 -41.44 -42.24
CA SER A 320 -67.18 -42.02 -41.05
C SER A 320 -65.66 -42.01 -41.16
N TYR A 321 -65.13 -42.41 -42.32
CA TYR A 321 -63.68 -42.49 -42.56
C TYR A 321 -63.00 -41.11 -42.63
N GLU A 322 -63.65 -40.11 -43.21
CA GLU A 322 -63.15 -38.74 -43.24
C GLU A 322 -63.19 -38.08 -41.84
N GLN A 323 -64.27 -38.28 -41.09
CA GLN A 323 -64.38 -37.77 -39.72
C GLN A 323 -63.33 -38.39 -38.79
N GLU A 324 -63.04 -39.68 -38.92
CA GLU A 324 -62.00 -40.35 -38.14
C GLU A 324 -60.59 -39.81 -38.46
N ASN A 325 -60.31 -39.50 -39.74
CA ASN A 325 -59.04 -38.90 -40.14
C ASN A 325 -58.89 -37.45 -39.65
N ILE A 326 -59.97 -36.67 -39.61
CA ILE A 326 -59.98 -35.32 -39.04
C ILE A 326 -59.71 -35.40 -37.53
N ASN A 327 -60.38 -36.30 -36.82
CA ASN A 327 -60.18 -36.50 -35.39
C ASN A 327 -58.73 -36.89 -35.06
N LYS A 328 -58.12 -37.81 -35.83
CA LYS A 328 -56.71 -38.19 -35.67
C LYS A 328 -55.75 -37.00 -35.89
N LYS A 329 -56.03 -36.13 -36.86
CA LYS A 329 -55.23 -34.90 -37.08
C LYS A 329 -55.37 -33.90 -35.93
N PHE A 330 -56.57 -33.75 -35.37
CA PHE A 330 -56.79 -32.90 -34.20
C PHE A 330 -56.05 -33.42 -32.96
N GLU A 331 -56.07 -34.74 -32.74
CA GLU A 331 -55.37 -35.36 -31.61
C GLU A 331 -53.85 -35.12 -31.68
N ILE A 332 -53.24 -35.26 -32.86
CA ILE A 332 -51.82 -34.93 -33.08
C ILE A 332 -51.53 -33.45 -32.79
N MET A 333 -52.42 -32.56 -33.21
CA MET A 333 -52.26 -31.11 -32.99
C MET A 333 -52.36 -30.74 -31.50
N VAL A 334 -53.29 -31.35 -30.77
CA VAL A 334 -53.45 -31.15 -29.31
C VAL A 334 -52.23 -31.63 -28.55
N ASN A 335 -51.70 -32.82 -28.87
CA ASN A 335 -50.50 -33.34 -28.22
C ASN A 335 -49.28 -32.44 -28.47
N LYS A 336 -49.11 -31.93 -29.69
CA LYS A 336 -48.01 -31.01 -30.01
C LYS A 336 -48.11 -29.66 -29.29
N LYS A 337 -49.34 -29.17 -29.06
CA LYS A 337 -49.59 -27.98 -28.22
C LYS A 337 -49.16 -28.18 -26.75
N PHE A 338 -49.35 -29.38 -26.20
CA PHE A 338 -48.92 -29.68 -24.83
C PHE A 338 -47.39 -29.71 -24.69
N GLU A 339 -46.67 -30.28 -25.66
CA GLU A 339 -45.20 -30.26 -25.68
C GLU A 339 -44.64 -28.82 -25.73
N ILE A 340 -45.25 -27.96 -26.56
CA ILE A 340 -44.86 -26.54 -26.66
C ILE A 340 -45.08 -25.82 -25.32
N MET A 341 -46.21 -26.05 -24.63
CA MET A 341 -46.46 -25.44 -23.32
C MET A 341 -45.44 -25.87 -22.27
N ALA A 342 -45.06 -27.16 -22.24
CA ALA A 342 -44.04 -27.66 -21.32
C ALA A 342 -42.68 -26.98 -21.54
N PHE A 343 -42.26 -26.81 -22.80
CA PHE A 343 -41.00 -26.13 -23.13
C PHE A 343 -40.99 -24.65 -22.75
N VAL A 344 -42.12 -23.95 -22.91
CA VAL A 344 -42.28 -22.54 -22.50
C VAL A 344 -42.14 -22.39 -20.98
N GLU A 345 -42.68 -23.34 -20.22
CA GLU A 345 -42.63 -23.32 -18.75
C GLU A 345 -41.22 -23.59 -18.21
N GLU A 346 -40.48 -24.51 -18.84
CA GLU A 346 -39.06 -24.76 -18.57
C GLU A 346 -38.20 -23.52 -18.88
N SER A 347 -38.43 -22.88 -20.04
CA SER A 347 -37.74 -21.65 -20.43
C SER A 347 -37.98 -20.49 -19.44
N ARG A 348 -39.21 -20.38 -18.91
CA ARG A 348 -39.56 -19.38 -17.88
C ARG A 348 -38.81 -19.63 -16.58
N ASN A 349 -38.67 -20.89 -16.14
CA ASN A 349 -37.90 -21.22 -14.95
C ASN A 349 -36.41 -20.87 -15.08
N ILE A 350 -35.81 -21.14 -16.25
CA ILE A 350 -34.41 -20.79 -16.51
C ILE A 350 -34.21 -19.26 -16.49
N LYS A 351 -35.10 -18.48 -17.11
CA LYS A 351 -35.06 -17.00 -17.05
C LYS A 351 -35.18 -16.46 -15.62
N ASN A 352 -35.96 -17.11 -14.77
CA ASN A 352 -36.09 -16.74 -13.36
C ASN A 352 -34.81 -17.04 -12.57
N GLU A 353 -34.17 -18.19 -12.78
CA GLU A 353 -32.87 -18.50 -12.17
C GLU A 353 -31.78 -17.51 -12.57
N VAL A 354 -31.69 -17.17 -13.86
CA VAL A 354 -30.74 -16.17 -14.37
C VAL A 354 -31.00 -14.79 -13.74
N SER A 355 -32.26 -14.40 -13.58
CA SER A 355 -32.64 -13.12 -12.96
C SER A 355 -32.25 -13.06 -11.47
N GLN A 356 -32.42 -14.16 -10.73
CA GLN A 356 -32.02 -14.24 -9.33
C GLN A 356 -30.49 -14.17 -9.15
N LEU A 357 -29.73 -14.81 -10.04
CA LEU A 357 -28.26 -14.71 -10.04
C LEU A 357 -27.79 -13.27 -10.32
N ARG A 358 -28.46 -12.54 -11.21
CA ARG A 358 -28.15 -11.12 -11.49
C ARG A 358 -28.44 -10.20 -10.29
N GLN A 359 -29.54 -10.41 -9.57
CA GLN A 359 -29.89 -9.62 -8.38
C GLN A 359 -29.03 -9.96 -7.14
N GLY A 360 -28.54 -11.20 -7.04
CA GLY A 360 -27.62 -11.62 -5.97
C GLY A 360 -26.24 -10.95 -6.03
N ASN A 361 -25.80 -10.52 -7.22
CA ASN A 361 -24.52 -9.85 -7.43
C ASN A 361 -24.57 -8.34 -7.11
N SER A 362 -25.73 -7.68 -7.18
CA SER A 362 -25.87 -6.25 -6.81
C SER A 362 -25.96 -6.00 -5.30
N GLY A 363 -26.09 -7.04 -4.47
CA GLY A 363 -26.23 -6.93 -3.01
C GLY A 363 -24.95 -7.16 -2.20
N LYS A 364 -23.81 -7.39 -2.84
CA LYS A 364 -22.52 -7.70 -2.17
C LYS A 364 -21.39 -6.70 -2.44
N GLU A 365 -21.72 -5.53 -2.98
CA GLU A 365 -20.79 -4.38 -3.11
C GLU A 365 -20.96 -3.33 -1.98
N GLY A 366 -21.63 -3.68 -0.87
CA GLY A 366 -21.81 -2.83 0.30
C GLY A 366 -20.79 -3.06 1.41
#